data_AF-A0A085YXW7-F1
#
_entry.id   AF-A0A085YXW7-F1
#
_cell.length_a   1.000
_cell.length_b   1.000
_cell.length_c   1.000
_cell.angle_alpha   90.00
_cell.angle_beta   90.00
_cell.angle_gamma   90.00
#
_symmetry.space_group_name_H-M   'P 1'
#
loop_
_entity.id
_entity.type
_entity.pdbx_description
1 polymer ?
#
loop_
_entity_poly.entity_id
_entity_poly.type
_entity_poly.pdbx_seq_one_letter_code
_entity_poly.pdbx_strand_id
1 'polypeptide(L)'
;MKKILLIIGFVCFQSFSAQSIMDFDLKNVELQGMKPAAINKEMKDIGITQIPFVTDNPDIISKIEDPETAATIKNFYTFTYSDSKRDDGGVMVYEFKTKKDLDAFLARNFEQSNARILVKGLFCINVWSDYSLHVKGKETSEDHLNKLEKYYVNLGAKRVKLQEMQAVDVTDQ
;
A
#
# COMPACT_ATOMS: atom_id res chain seq x y z
N MET A 1 54.85 -46.62 -8.70
CA MET A 1 55.21 -45.97 -9.98
C MET A 1 54.59 -44.58 -10.01
N LYS A 2 55.43 -43.54 -10.14
CA LYS A 2 55.05 -42.13 -10.30
C LYS A 2 54.42 -41.91 -11.68
N LYS A 3 53.31 -41.17 -11.79
CA LYS A 3 53.04 -40.24 -12.92
C LYS A 3 52.18 -39.08 -12.42
N ILE A 4 52.85 -37.95 -12.22
CA ILE A 4 52.27 -36.61 -12.25
C ILE A 4 52.19 -36.23 -13.73
N LEU A 5 51.08 -35.65 -14.18
CA LEU A 5 51.16 -34.60 -15.20
C LEU A 5 50.01 -33.61 -15.05
N LEU A 6 50.39 -32.39 -14.64
CA LEU A 6 49.66 -31.13 -14.71
C LEU A 6 49.63 -30.63 -16.15
N ILE A 7 48.48 -30.15 -16.61
CA ILE A 7 48.32 -29.11 -17.64
C ILE A 7 47.11 -28.29 -17.19
N ILE A 8 47.27 -27.23 -16.38
CA ILE A 8 47.46 -25.82 -16.80
C ILE A 8 46.52 -25.42 -17.96
N GLY A 9 45.31 -25.01 -17.60
CA GLY A 9 44.38 -24.29 -18.47
C GLY A 9 44.11 -22.90 -17.90
N PHE A 10 44.97 -21.97 -18.29
CA PHE A 10 44.88 -20.51 -18.32
C PHE A 10 43.66 -19.82 -17.66
N VAL A 11 43.94 -19.01 -16.64
CA VAL A 11 43.06 -17.97 -16.12
C VAL A 11 43.13 -16.78 -17.07
N CYS A 12 42.02 -16.42 -17.73
CA CYS A 12 41.77 -15.06 -18.19
C CYS A 12 40.40 -14.62 -17.72
N PHE A 13 40.44 -13.75 -16.71
CA PHE A 13 39.40 -12.83 -16.28
C PHE A 13 38.92 -11.93 -17.43
N GLN A 14 37.72 -11.39 -17.24
CA GLN A 14 37.09 -10.21 -17.87
C GLN A 14 36.19 -10.50 -19.08
N SER A 15 34.97 -9.98 -19.20
CA SER A 15 34.06 -9.17 -18.37
C SER A 15 32.73 -9.06 -19.13
N PHE A 16 31.66 -8.65 -18.43
CA PHE A 16 30.41 -8.03 -18.93
C PHE A 16 29.36 -9.00 -19.51
N SER A 17 28.10 -9.08 -19.08
CA SER A 17 27.30 -8.32 -18.10
C SER A 17 26.07 -9.14 -17.73
N ALA A 18 25.86 -9.40 -16.45
CA ALA A 18 24.50 -9.44 -15.88
C ALA A 18 24.50 -8.51 -14.68
N GLN A 19 24.74 -7.24 -15.00
CA GLN A 19 24.65 -6.14 -14.08
C GLN A 19 23.17 -5.94 -13.74
N SER A 20 22.87 -6.16 -12.46
CA SER A 20 21.90 -5.42 -11.66
C SER A 20 20.53 -5.17 -12.26
N ILE A 21 19.56 -6.05 -11.99
CA ILE A 21 18.20 -5.60 -11.67
C ILE A 21 17.69 -6.46 -10.51
N MET A 22 17.83 -5.88 -9.30
CA MET A 22 17.04 -6.13 -8.09
C MET A 22 17.32 -7.42 -7.29
N ASP A 23 18.54 -7.64 -6.79
CA ASP A 23 18.77 -7.31 -5.37
C ASP A 23 18.35 -5.88 -5.03
N PHE A 24 17.05 -5.68 -4.82
CA PHE A 24 16.59 -4.51 -4.10
C PHE A 24 16.98 -4.78 -2.65
N ASP A 25 18.19 -4.36 -2.32
CA ASP A 25 18.71 -4.33 -0.96
C ASP A 25 17.80 -3.38 -0.16
N LEU A 26 16.73 -3.94 0.42
CA LEU A 26 15.82 -3.29 1.36
C LEU A 26 16.55 -2.78 2.62
N LYS A 27 17.88 -2.99 2.72
CA LYS A 27 18.75 -2.36 3.71
C LYS A 27 19.14 -0.92 3.35
N ASN A 28 18.79 -0.41 2.16
CA ASN A 28 18.98 1.00 1.83
C ASN A 28 17.94 1.91 2.53
N VAL A 29 18.24 2.20 3.80
CA VAL A 29 18.10 3.48 4.52
C VAL A 29 16.69 4.09 4.72
N GLU A 30 15.66 3.78 3.95
CA GLU A 30 14.35 4.47 4.05
C GLU A 30 13.21 3.66 4.67
N LEU A 31 13.37 2.34 4.85
CA LEU A 31 12.33 1.45 5.38
C LEU A 31 12.62 0.90 6.79
N GLN A 32 13.60 1.49 7.51
CA GLN A 32 13.97 1.08 8.87
C GLN A 32 12.86 1.38 9.89
N GLY A 33 11.93 0.44 10.06
CA GLY A 33 10.78 0.56 10.98
C GLY A 33 9.51 -0.08 10.44
N MET A 34 9.45 -0.36 9.13
CA MET A 34 8.35 -1.13 8.54
C MET A 34 8.58 -2.62 8.72
N LYS A 35 7.60 -3.32 9.28
CA LYS A 35 7.60 -4.79 9.42
C LYS A 35 6.63 -5.40 8.41
N PRO A 36 7.01 -6.49 7.73
CA PRO A 36 6.06 -7.22 6.90
C PRO A 36 4.97 -7.82 7.80
N ALA A 37 3.71 -7.67 7.39
CA ALA A 37 2.57 -8.32 8.02
C ALA A 37 2.20 -9.61 7.26
N ALA A 38 1.72 -10.61 8.00
CA ALA A 38 1.36 -11.90 7.41
C ALA A 38 0.08 -11.78 6.57
N ILE A 39 0.12 -12.28 5.33
CA ILE A 39 -1.07 -12.41 4.47
C ILE A 39 -1.67 -13.79 4.66
N ASN A 40 -2.92 -13.85 5.11
CA ASN A 40 -3.68 -15.09 5.19
C ASN A 40 -4.41 -15.39 3.86
N LYS A 41 -5.04 -16.57 3.76
CA LYS A 41 -5.75 -16.98 2.54
C LYS A 41 -6.92 -16.06 2.21
N GLU A 42 -7.70 -15.65 3.21
CA GLU A 42 -8.87 -14.78 3.02
C GLU A 42 -8.48 -13.43 2.40
N MET A 43 -7.36 -12.86 2.85
CA MET A 43 -6.78 -11.63 2.31
C MET A 43 -6.34 -11.80 0.86
N LYS A 44 -5.74 -12.95 0.50
CA LYS A 44 -5.37 -13.25 -0.90
C LYS A 44 -6.61 -13.43 -1.78
N ASP A 45 -7.64 -14.08 -1.27
CA ASP A 45 -8.87 -14.37 -2.00
C ASP A 45 -9.67 -13.08 -2.34
N ILE A 46 -9.45 -11.99 -1.58
CA ILE A 46 -9.99 -10.64 -1.88
C ILE A 46 -8.99 -9.75 -2.65
N GLY A 47 -7.85 -10.29 -3.09
CA GLY A 47 -6.89 -9.61 -3.94
C GLY A 47 -5.63 -9.06 -3.26
N ILE A 48 -5.45 -9.18 -1.94
CA ILE A 48 -4.24 -8.71 -1.24
C ILE A 48 -3.09 -9.65 -1.59
N THR A 49 -2.29 -9.27 -2.59
CA THR A 49 -1.25 -10.13 -3.17
C THR A 49 0.18 -9.71 -2.80
N GLN A 50 0.40 -8.45 -2.43
CA GLN A 50 1.72 -7.96 -2.00
C GLN A 50 1.87 -7.97 -0.48
N ILE A 51 3.11 -8.14 0.00
CA ILE A 51 3.43 -8.17 1.44
C ILE A 51 3.03 -6.83 2.05
N PRO A 52 2.02 -6.80 2.94
CA PRO A 52 1.63 -5.57 3.60
C PRO A 52 2.70 -5.16 4.58
N PHE A 53 2.84 -3.85 4.78
CA PHE A 53 3.80 -3.28 5.72
C PHE A 53 3.07 -2.58 6.85
N VAL A 54 3.59 -2.70 8.07
CA VAL A 54 3.15 -1.96 9.26
C VAL A 54 4.30 -1.15 9.84
N THR A 55 4.03 0.06 10.31
CA THR A 55 5.01 0.88 11.05
C THR A 55 4.33 1.70 12.14
N ASP A 56 5.02 1.85 13.26
CA ASP A 56 4.75 2.79 14.35
C ASP A 56 5.80 3.91 14.42
N ASN A 57 6.79 3.89 13.50
CA ASN A 57 7.87 4.88 13.47
C ASN A 57 7.35 6.23 12.92
N PRO A 58 7.32 7.30 13.74
CA PRO A 58 6.80 8.61 13.32
C PRO A 58 7.62 9.25 12.18
N ASP A 59 8.91 8.95 12.09
CA ASP A 59 9.77 9.47 11.01
C ASP A 59 9.44 8.84 9.65
N ILE A 60 8.95 7.60 9.66
CA ILE A 60 8.46 6.95 8.43
C ILE A 60 7.07 7.46 8.09
N ILE A 61 6.18 7.56 9.09
CA ILE A 61 4.80 8.02 8.87
C ILE A 61 4.79 9.45 8.30
N SER A 62 5.66 10.34 8.78
CA SER A 62 5.80 11.71 8.29
C SER A 62 6.39 11.86 6.89
N LYS A 63 6.93 10.78 6.30
CA LYS A 63 7.32 10.75 4.88
C LYS A 63 6.17 10.31 3.97
N ILE A 64 5.15 9.66 4.52
CA ILE A 64 3.99 9.14 3.78
C ILE A 64 2.83 10.14 3.84
N GLU A 65 2.61 10.73 5.01
CA GLU A 65 1.53 11.66 5.30
C GLU A 65 2.09 13.06 5.59
N ASP A 66 1.24 14.09 5.47
CA ASP A 66 1.63 15.43 5.90
C ASP A 66 1.99 15.46 7.41
N PRO A 67 2.86 16.39 7.85
CA PRO A 67 3.35 16.39 9.23
C PRO A 67 2.26 16.48 10.30
N GLU A 68 1.17 17.20 10.03
CA GLU A 68 0.06 17.35 10.98
C GLU A 68 -0.67 16.03 11.16
N THR A 69 -0.94 15.33 10.06
CA THR A 69 -1.52 13.97 10.06
C THR A 69 -0.62 12.97 10.74
N ALA A 70 0.65 12.95 10.37
CA ALA A 70 1.63 12.00 10.88
C ALA A 70 1.76 12.06 12.40
N ALA A 71 1.72 13.27 12.98
CA ALA A 71 1.78 13.47 14.42
C ALA A 71 0.61 12.84 15.18
N THR A 72 -0.51 12.56 14.52
CA THR A 72 -1.72 12.00 15.14
C THR A 72 -1.85 10.48 15.02
N ILE A 73 -1.04 9.86 14.14
CA ILE A 73 -1.08 8.43 13.88
C ILE A 73 -0.23 7.69 14.91
N LYS A 74 -0.75 6.57 15.40
CA LYS A 74 -0.08 5.61 16.29
C LYS A 74 0.51 4.44 15.51
N ASN A 75 -0.26 3.86 14.59
CA ASN A 75 0.18 2.79 13.70
C ASN A 75 -0.33 3.04 12.28
N PHE A 76 0.49 2.73 11.29
CA PHE A 76 0.14 2.80 9.88
C PHE A 76 0.34 1.44 9.21
N TYR A 77 -0.63 1.02 8.41
CA TYR A 77 -0.58 -0.21 7.62
C TYR A 77 -0.89 0.12 6.17
N THR A 78 -0.13 -0.48 5.24
CA THR A 78 -0.38 -0.35 3.80
C THR A 78 -0.43 -1.70 3.11
N PHE A 79 -1.40 -1.84 2.21
CA PHE A 79 -1.69 -3.03 1.42
C PHE A 79 -1.84 -2.58 -0.03
N THR A 80 -1.09 -3.18 -0.95
CA THR A 80 -1.22 -2.90 -2.39
C THR A 80 -1.76 -4.13 -3.12
N TYR A 81 -2.73 -3.88 -4.01
CA TYR A 81 -3.32 -4.86 -4.92
C TYR A 81 -2.74 -4.54 -6.29
N SER A 82 -1.84 -5.38 -6.80
CA SER A 82 -1.39 -5.30 -8.18
C SER A 82 -1.70 -6.63 -8.85
N ASP A 83 -2.45 -6.58 -9.95
CA ASP A 83 -2.18 -7.50 -11.04
C ASP A 83 -1.14 -6.82 -11.93
N SER A 84 -0.14 -7.60 -12.34
CA SER A 84 1.10 -7.32 -13.05
C SER A 84 1.10 -6.33 -14.23
N LYS A 85 -0.02 -5.65 -14.55
CA LYS A 85 -0.24 -4.90 -15.80
C LYS A 85 -1.00 -3.56 -15.71
N ARG A 86 -0.99 -2.85 -14.57
CA ARG A 86 -1.51 -1.45 -14.37
C ARG A 86 -2.93 -1.30 -13.78
N ASP A 87 -3.50 -2.34 -13.20
CA ASP A 87 -4.74 -2.21 -12.42
C ASP A 87 -4.35 -2.15 -10.93
N ASP A 88 -4.20 -0.93 -10.41
CA ASP A 88 -3.69 -0.67 -9.07
C ASP A 88 -4.84 -0.37 -8.10
N GLY A 89 -4.77 -0.95 -6.91
CA GLY A 89 -5.63 -0.59 -5.78
C GLY A 89 -4.85 -0.74 -4.49
N GLY A 90 -5.43 -0.29 -3.37
CA GLY A 90 -4.77 -0.43 -2.09
C GLY A 90 -5.68 -0.24 -0.89
N VAL A 91 -5.13 -0.54 0.28
CA VAL A 91 -5.68 -0.15 1.57
C VAL A 91 -4.62 0.56 2.37
N MET A 92 -4.99 1.68 2.96
CA MET A 92 -4.24 2.33 4.03
C MET A 92 -5.08 2.22 5.29
N VAL A 93 -4.47 1.74 6.36
CA VAL A 93 -5.10 1.68 7.68
C VAL A 93 -4.32 2.56 8.62
N TYR A 94 -5.01 3.53 9.21
CA TYR A 94 -4.47 4.47 10.17
C TYR A 94 -5.09 4.16 11.53
N GLU A 95 -4.27 3.84 12.53
CA GLU A 95 -4.70 3.86 13.93
C GLU A 95 -4.37 5.22 14.52
N PHE A 96 -5.38 5.99 14.91
CA PHE A 96 -5.18 7.30 15.53
C PHE A 96 -4.93 7.19 17.03
N LYS A 97 -4.17 8.14 17.59
CA LYS A 97 -3.90 8.21 19.03
C LYS A 97 -5.18 8.47 19.83
N THR A 98 -6.08 9.30 19.31
CA THR A 98 -7.35 9.64 19.96
C THR A 98 -8.51 9.70 18.97
N LYS A 99 -9.74 9.64 19.51
CA LYS A 99 -10.96 9.80 18.70
C LYS A 99 -11.05 11.19 18.06
N LYS A 100 -10.55 12.23 18.75
CA LYS A 100 -10.52 13.60 18.25
C LYS A 100 -9.63 13.71 17.00
N ASP A 101 -8.49 13.02 17.02
CA ASP A 101 -7.57 13.00 15.88
C ASP A 101 -8.20 12.34 14.65
N LEU A 102 -8.87 11.20 14.85
CA LEU A 102 -9.63 10.53 13.80
C LEU A 102 -10.73 11.45 13.23
N ASP A 103 -11.49 12.11 14.09
CA ASP A 103 -12.58 13.00 13.64
C ASP A 103 -12.05 14.20 12.86
N ALA A 104 -10.93 14.77 13.29
CA ALA A 104 -10.25 15.83 12.56
C ALA A 104 -9.73 15.34 11.19
N PHE A 105 -9.16 14.13 11.14
CA PHE A 105 -8.73 13.50 9.88
C PHE A 105 -9.91 13.34 8.92
N LEU A 106 -11.06 12.82 9.38
CA LEU A 106 -12.22 12.60 8.53
C LEU A 106 -12.83 13.93 8.04
N ALA A 107 -12.85 14.96 8.88
CA ALA A 107 -13.49 16.24 8.56
C ALA A 107 -12.79 17.05 7.44
N ARG A 108 -11.49 16.82 7.22
CA ARG A 108 -10.70 17.52 6.19
C ARG A 108 -10.56 16.73 4.88
N ASN A 109 -11.03 15.49 4.85
CA ASN A 109 -10.98 14.64 3.67
C ASN A 109 -12.33 14.65 2.94
N PHE A 110 -12.30 14.36 1.64
CA PHE A 110 -13.48 14.37 0.78
C PHE A 110 -13.73 12.98 0.17
N GLU A 111 -14.98 12.72 -0.20
CA GLU A 111 -15.36 11.50 -0.88
C GLU A 111 -14.72 11.47 -2.28
N GLN A 112 -14.10 10.35 -2.64
CA GLN A 112 -13.55 10.11 -3.97
C GLN A 112 -14.27 8.92 -4.60
N SER A 113 -14.54 9.00 -5.91
CA SER A 113 -15.30 7.95 -6.61
C SER A 113 -14.58 6.60 -6.59
N ASN A 114 -13.25 6.62 -6.65
CA ASN A 114 -12.36 5.48 -6.63
C ASN A 114 -11.90 5.05 -5.22
N ALA A 115 -12.48 5.62 -4.15
CA ALA A 115 -12.12 5.26 -2.78
C ALA A 115 -13.32 5.09 -1.86
N ARG A 116 -13.13 4.41 -0.74
CA ARG A 116 -14.10 4.30 0.37
C ARG A 116 -13.38 4.44 1.70
N ILE A 117 -14.01 5.15 2.62
CA ILE A 117 -13.54 5.27 4.00
C ILE A 117 -14.41 4.42 4.93
N LEU A 118 -13.76 3.57 5.72
CA LEU A 118 -14.39 2.82 6.80
C LEU A 118 -13.73 3.10 8.15
N VAL A 119 -14.52 3.03 9.22
CA VAL A 119 -14.05 3.28 10.59
C VAL A 119 -14.36 2.09 11.50
N LYS A 120 -13.38 1.71 12.33
CA LYS A 120 -13.55 0.76 13.43
C LYS A 120 -12.81 1.24 14.67
N GLY A 121 -13.52 1.75 15.68
CA GLY A 121 -12.86 2.31 16.87
C GLY A 121 -12.00 3.53 16.52
N LEU A 122 -10.68 3.45 16.73
CA LEU A 122 -9.70 4.48 16.37
C LEU A 122 -9.06 4.25 14.99
N PHE A 123 -9.50 3.23 14.26
CA PHE A 123 -8.97 2.90 12.94
C PHE A 123 -9.77 3.60 11.84
N CYS A 124 -9.07 4.29 10.94
CA CYS A 124 -9.55 4.68 9.62
C CYS A 124 -8.97 3.71 8.58
N ILE A 125 -9.82 3.18 7.72
CA ILE A 125 -9.46 2.24 6.66
C ILE A 125 -9.85 2.92 5.35
N ASN A 126 -8.86 3.39 4.60
CA ASN A 126 -9.03 3.94 3.26
C ASN A 126 -8.76 2.86 2.24
N VAL A 127 -9.78 2.39 1.53
CA VAL A 127 -9.63 1.48 0.39
C VAL A 127 -9.75 2.28 -0.90
N TRP A 128 -8.85 2.07 -1.86
CA TRP A 128 -8.93 2.68 -3.18
C TRP A 128 -8.73 1.65 -4.28
N SER A 129 -9.28 1.94 -5.46
CA SER A 129 -9.17 1.09 -6.63
C SER A 129 -9.21 1.90 -7.92
N ASP A 130 -8.14 1.85 -8.69
CA ASP A 130 -8.00 2.43 -10.02
C ASP A 130 -8.10 1.37 -11.13
N TYR A 131 -8.67 0.20 -10.80
CA TYR A 131 -8.93 -0.88 -11.75
C TYR A 131 -9.63 -0.36 -13.00
N SER A 132 -9.03 -0.64 -14.15
CA SER A 132 -9.37 -0.07 -15.46
C SER A 132 -10.88 0.08 -15.64
N LEU A 133 -11.33 1.33 -15.47
CA LEU A 133 -12.72 1.75 -15.32
C LEU A 133 -13.67 1.23 -16.41
N HIS A 134 -13.17 0.66 -17.52
CA HIS A 134 -13.96 0.28 -18.68
C HIS A 134 -13.47 -0.96 -19.45
N VAL A 135 -12.90 -2.00 -18.80
CA VAL A 135 -12.62 -3.27 -19.51
C VAL A 135 -13.79 -4.25 -19.36
N LYS A 136 -14.58 -4.39 -20.43
CA LYS A 136 -15.72 -5.32 -20.49
C LYS A 136 -15.26 -6.77 -20.20
N GLY A 137 -15.89 -7.41 -19.21
CA GLY A 137 -15.58 -8.78 -18.79
C GLY A 137 -14.50 -8.89 -17.71
N LYS A 138 -14.01 -7.77 -17.19
CA LYS A 138 -13.15 -7.71 -16.00
C LYS A 138 -13.86 -7.04 -14.83
N GLU A 139 -13.32 -7.26 -13.63
CA GLU A 139 -13.71 -6.53 -12.42
C GLU A 139 -13.51 -5.03 -12.60
N THR A 140 -14.52 -4.23 -12.23
CA THR A 140 -14.44 -2.76 -12.22
C THR A 140 -13.91 -2.23 -10.89
N SER A 141 -13.48 -0.96 -10.84
CA SER A 141 -13.18 -0.29 -9.56
C SER A 141 -14.31 -0.38 -8.55
N GLU A 142 -15.56 -0.22 -8.99
CA GLU A 142 -16.72 -0.29 -8.10
C GLU A 142 -16.91 -1.70 -7.54
N ASP A 143 -16.76 -2.74 -8.37
CA ASP A 143 -16.83 -4.13 -7.92
C ASP A 143 -15.74 -4.45 -6.88
N HIS A 144 -14.51 -3.98 -7.12
CA HIS A 144 -13.38 -4.17 -6.22
C HIS A 144 -13.60 -3.42 -4.89
N LEU A 145 -14.01 -2.16 -4.93
CA LEU A 145 -14.33 -1.37 -3.73
C LEU A 145 -15.44 -2.04 -2.92
N ASN A 146 -16.49 -2.56 -3.57
CA ASN A 146 -17.58 -3.25 -2.89
C ASN A 146 -17.11 -4.55 -2.20
N LYS A 147 -16.18 -5.30 -2.82
CA LYS A 147 -15.58 -6.48 -2.18
C LYS A 147 -14.78 -6.11 -0.93
N LEU A 148 -13.93 -5.08 -1.03
CA LEU A 148 -13.11 -4.61 0.09
C LEU A 148 -13.97 -4.03 1.22
N GLU A 149 -14.96 -3.21 0.88
CA GLU A 149 -15.93 -2.67 1.84
C GLU A 149 -16.61 -3.81 2.61
N LYS A 150 -17.13 -4.81 1.90
CA LYS A 150 -17.79 -5.97 2.51
C LYS A 150 -16.86 -6.74 3.46
N TYR A 151 -15.60 -6.95 3.08
CA TYR A 151 -14.61 -7.62 3.93
C TYR A 151 -14.42 -6.87 5.26
N TYR A 152 -14.16 -5.55 5.21
CA TYR A 152 -13.93 -4.77 6.43
C TYR A 152 -15.21 -4.57 7.26
N VAL A 153 -16.39 -4.50 6.64
CA VAL A 153 -17.68 -4.49 7.33
C VAL A 153 -17.90 -5.80 8.10
N ASN A 154 -17.56 -6.95 7.53
CA ASN A 154 -17.62 -8.25 8.24
C ASN A 154 -16.67 -8.29 9.45
N LEU A 155 -15.57 -7.54 9.41
CA LEU A 155 -14.65 -7.35 10.54
C LEU A 155 -15.13 -6.29 11.56
N GLY A 156 -16.31 -5.73 11.37
CA GLY A 156 -16.96 -4.77 12.27
C GLY A 156 -16.63 -3.30 12.00
N ALA A 157 -16.03 -2.97 10.85
CA ALA A 157 -15.90 -1.58 10.41
C ALA A 157 -17.24 -1.05 9.86
N LYS A 158 -17.39 0.26 9.82
CA LYS A 158 -18.56 0.95 9.25
C LYS A 158 -18.11 1.93 8.20
N ARG A 159 -18.74 1.92 7.02
CA ARG A 159 -18.53 2.94 6.01
C ARG A 159 -18.93 4.31 6.53
N VAL A 160 -18.09 5.30 6.27
CA VAL A 160 -18.36 6.72 6.52
C VAL A 160 -18.41 7.40 5.15
N LYS A 161 -19.52 8.09 4.86
CA LYS A 161 -19.59 8.95 3.67
C LYS A 161 -18.97 10.30 4.05
N LEU A 162 -17.92 10.69 3.35
CA LEU A 162 -17.28 11.99 3.54
C LEU A 162 -18.05 13.08 2.79
N GLN A 163 -17.65 14.34 3.02
CA GLN A 163 -18.19 15.46 2.26
C GLN A 163 -17.77 15.35 0.79
N GLU A 164 -18.66 15.71 -0.12
CA GLU A 164 -18.31 15.79 -1.54
C GLU A 164 -17.49 17.07 -1.76
N MET A 165 -16.40 16.97 -2.50
CA MET A 165 -15.59 18.13 -2.84
C MET A 165 -16.43 19.06 -3.73
N GLN A 166 -16.70 20.28 -3.27
CA GLN A 166 -17.36 21.28 -4.11
C GLN A 166 -16.40 21.66 -5.23
N ALA A 167 -16.91 21.67 -6.47
CA ALA A 167 -16.15 22.20 -7.59
C ALA A 167 -15.83 23.67 -7.28
N VAL A 168 -14.54 24.00 -7.22
CA VAL A 168 -14.12 25.40 -7.19
C VAL A 168 -14.46 25.93 -8.57
N ASP A 169 -15.47 26.79 -8.68
CA ASP A 169 -15.72 27.55 -9.90
C ASP A 169 -14.44 28.32 -10.22
N VAL A 170 -13.75 27.89 -11.28
CA VAL A 170 -12.63 28.65 -11.84
C VAL A 170 -13.22 29.81 -12.63
N THR A 171 -13.77 30.78 -11.90
CA THR A 171 -14.01 32.13 -12.41
C THR A 171 -13.04 33.03 -11.67
N ASP A 172 -11.84 33.15 -12.22
CA ASP A 172 -11.12 34.41 -12.40
C ASP A 172 -9.65 34.13 -12.75
N GLN A 173 -9.36 34.13 -14.06
CA GLN A 173 -8.27 34.91 -14.70
C GLN A 173 -8.37 34.81 -16.22
#